data_AF-A0A6N8Y9L6-F1
#
_entry.id   AF-A0A6N8Y9L6-F1
#
_cell.length_a   1.000
_cell.length_b   1.000
_cell.length_c   1.000
_cell.angle_alpha   90.00
_cell.angle_beta   90.00
_cell.angle_gamma   90.00
#
_symmetry.space_group_name_H-M   'P 1'
#
loop_
_entity.id
_entity.type
_entity.pdbx_description
1 polymer ?
#
loop_
_entity_poly.entity_id
_entity_poly.type
_entity_poly.pdbx_seq_one_letter_code
_entity_poly.pdbx_strand_id
1 'polypeptide(L)'
;MDRKHFHLLESFNDIGPLPPRFDLDSWDIVTAPPTATVVDGDRIELGDRALVVMHTPGHTPDSICLYDERDGLLFTGDTVLTGANLAQFNEANLDAYAASTRRLADMAGDVSLVVPHHYGRTTIDPAFLTEVADGMEQVAAGEATLVPSIDLFSNQVLAAMYDRFSILIADPDLEPLLEFTDKAGASA
;
A
#
# COMPACT_ATOMS: atom_id res chain seq x y z
N MET A 1 17.04 4.09 -7.93
CA MET A 1 15.69 4.53 -8.37
C MET A 1 15.56 4.52 -9.89
N ASP A 2 14.71 3.65 -10.40
CA ASP A 2 14.39 3.52 -11.83
C ASP A 2 13.60 4.73 -12.36
N ARG A 3 14.24 5.57 -13.19
CA ARG A 3 13.61 6.75 -13.80
C ARG A 3 12.48 6.42 -14.79
N LYS A 4 12.32 5.16 -15.21
CA LYS A 4 11.28 4.77 -16.17
C LYS A 4 9.87 4.84 -15.57
N HIS A 5 9.73 4.68 -14.25
CA HIS A 5 8.43 4.68 -13.56
C HIS A 5 8.33 5.74 -12.44
N PHE A 6 9.47 6.26 -11.95
CA PHE A 6 9.54 7.30 -10.91
C PHE A 6 9.37 8.75 -11.42
N HIS A 7 8.81 8.97 -12.61
CA HIS A 7 8.48 10.32 -13.10
C HIS A 7 7.32 10.96 -12.34
N LEU A 8 6.62 10.21 -11.48
CA LEU A 8 5.49 10.68 -10.65
C LEU A 8 5.90 11.60 -9.48
N LEU A 9 7.20 11.75 -9.20
CA LEU A 9 7.72 12.57 -8.09
C LEU A 9 8.51 13.82 -8.54
N GLU A 10 8.56 14.12 -9.85
CA GLU A 10 9.19 15.35 -10.35
C GLU A 10 8.16 16.51 -10.42
N SER A 11 8.63 17.76 -10.32
CA SER A 11 7.84 19.00 -10.26
C SER A 11 6.96 19.30 -11.50
N PHE A 12 6.89 18.38 -12.46
CA PHE A 12 6.03 18.49 -13.63
C PHE A 12 4.65 17.83 -13.44
N ASN A 13 4.40 17.18 -12.29
CA ASN A 13 3.07 16.70 -11.90
C ASN A 13 2.31 17.70 -11.01
N ASP A 14 2.50 19.01 -11.25
CA ASP A 14 1.61 20.00 -10.66
C ASP A 14 0.17 19.64 -11.04
N ILE A 15 -0.66 19.44 -10.02
CA ILE A 15 -2.10 19.25 -10.20
C ILE A 15 -2.59 20.50 -10.92
N GLY A 16 -2.92 20.35 -12.20
CA GLY A 16 -3.43 21.45 -13.01
C GLY A 16 -4.71 22.03 -12.39
N PRO A 17 -5.05 23.28 -12.72
CA PRO A 17 -6.30 23.86 -12.22
C PRO A 17 -7.48 22.97 -12.61
N LEU A 18 -8.42 22.81 -11.69
CA LEU A 18 -9.66 22.09 -11.97
C LEU A 18 -10.33 22.66 -13.23
N PRO A 19 -11.01 21.82 -14.04
CA PRO A 19 -11.73 22.32 -15.21
C PRO A 19 -12.65 23.50 -14.84
N PRO A 20 -12.77 24.57 -15.66
CA PRO A 20 -13.48 25.80 -15.25
C PRO A 20 -14.96 25.65 -14.85
N ARG A 21 -15.57 24.49 -15.11
CA ARG A 21 -16.96 24.15 -14.76
C ARG A 21 -17.06 23.05 -13.70
N PHE A 22 -15.94 22.59 -13.18
CA PHE A 22 -15.91 21.60 -12.12
C PHE A 22 -16.07 22.33 -10.79
N ASP A 23 -17.18 22.09 -10.13
CA ASP A 23 -17.48 22.61 -8.80
C ASP A 23 -17.11 21.54 -7.76
N LEU A 24 -16.00 21.78 -7.06
CA LEU A 24 -15.46 20.86 -6.06
C LEU A 24 -16.43 20.64 -4.89
N ASP A 25 -17.23 21.65 -4.54
CA ASP A 25 -18.18 21.58 -3.42
C ASP A 25 -19.44 20.76 -3.79
N SER A 26 -19.71 20.62 -5.09
CA SER A 26 -20.80 19.79 -5.60
C SER A 26 -20.43 18.33 -5.86
N TRP A 27 -19.13 18.02 -5.80
CA TRP A 27 -18.62 16.69 -6.11
C TRP A 27 -18.70 15.79 -4.89
N ASP A 28 -19.16 14.56 -5.09
CA ASP A 28 -19.25 13.55 -4.04
C ASP A 28 -18.72 12.22 -4.55
N ILE A 29 -18.06 11.47 -3.68
CA ILE A 29 -17.66 10.09 -3.95
C ILE A 29 -18.84 9.22 -3.54
N VAL A 30 -19.64 8.80 -4.51
CA VAL A 30 -20.73 7.85 -4.25
C VAL A 30 -20.12 6.53 -3.81
N THR A 31 -20.20 6.24 -2.51
CA THR A 31 -19.75 4.97 -1.96
C THR A 31 -20.69 3.84 -2.39
N ALA A 32 -20.12 2.73 -2.85
CA ALA A 32 -20.88 1.50 -3.01
C ALA A 32 -20.95 0.81 -1.63
N PRO A 33 -22.15 0.50 -1.10
CA PRO A 33 -22.23 -0.22 0.16
C PRO A 33 -21.60 -1.61 -0.01
N PRO A 34 -20.75 -2.06 0.93
CA PRO A 34 -20.20 -3.41 0.88
C PRO A 34 -21.36 -4.42 0.91
N THR A 35 -21.29 -5.43 0.05
CA THR A 35 -22.32 -6.47 -0.05
C THR A 35 -22.03 -7.65 0.88
N ALA A 36 -20.77 -7.83 1.25
CA ALA A 36 -20.30 -8.84 2.20
C ALA A 36 -18.94 -8.42 2.79
N THR A 37 -18.63 -8.97 3.95
CA THR A 37 -17.28 -8.94 4.55
C THR A 37 -16.52 -10.20 4.16
N VAL A 38 -15.19 -10.12 4.10
CA VAL A 38 -14.30 -11.27 3.87
C VAL A 38 -13.31 -11.42 5.01
N VAL A 39 -12.81 -12.64 5.21
CA VAL A 39 -11.72 -12.97 6.14
C VAL A 39 -10.60 -13.70 5.44
N ASP A 40 -9.47 -13.87 6.13
CA ASP A 40 -8.33 -14.62 5.61
C ASP A 40 -8.72 -16.03 5.13
N GLY A 41 -8.29 -16.39 3.92
CA GLY A 41 -8.57 -17.68 3.30
C GLY A 41 -9.92 -17.78 2.58
N ASP A 42 -10.78 -16.76 2.66
CA ASP A 42 -12.02 -16.74 1.88
C ASP A 42 -11.73 -16.77 0.37
N ARG A 43 -12.70 -17.27 -0.40
CA ARG A 43 -12.63 -17.30 -1.86
C ARG A 43 -13.70 -16.41 -2.46
N ILE A 44 -13.28 -15.45 -3.26
CA ILE A 44 -14.17 -14.60 -4.05
C ILE A 44 -14.39 -15.26 -5.40
N GLU A 45 -15.59 -15.82 -5.58
CA GLU A 45 -15.99 -16.50 -6.82
C GLU A 45 -16.37 -15.48 -7.92
N LEU A 46 -15.71 -15.59 -9.08
CA LEU A 46 -15.90 -14.73 -10.25
C LEU A 46 -16.41 -15.53 -11.46
N GLY A 47 -17.01 -16.69 -11.23
CA GLY A 47 -17.47 -17.62 -12.27
C GLY A 47 -16.50 -18.80 -12.41
N ASP A 48 -15.71 -18.83 -13.48
CA ASP A 48 -14.69 -19.86 -13.72
C ASP A 48 -13.31 -19.52 -13.11
N ARG A 49 -13.28 -18.52 -12.23
CA ARG A 49 -12.10 -18.03 -11.51
C ARG A 49 -12.48 -17.71 -10.07
N ALA A 50 -11.54 -17.95 -9.16
CA ALA A 50 -11.68 -17.58 -7.76
C ALA A 50 -10.40 -16.87 -7.29
N LEU A 51 -10.56 -15.85 -6.46
CA LEU A 51 -9.44 -15.17 -5.80
C LEU A 51 -9.45 -15.52 -4.32
N VAL A 52 -8.31 -15.95 -3.79
CA VAL A 52 -8.10 -16.22 -2.36
C VAL A 52 -7.80 -14.91 -1.66
N VAL A 53 -8.54 -14.61 -0.61
CA VAL A 53 -8.32 -13.46 0.27
C VAL A 53 -7.17 -13.76 1.21
N MET A 54 -6.21 -12.85 1.26
CA MET A 54 -5.06 -12.89 2.16
C MET A 54 -5.13 -11.67 3.06
N HIS A 55 -5.42 -11.84 4.35
CA HIS A 55 -5.39 -10.73 5.30
C HIS A 55 -3.94 -10.33 5.54
N THR A 56 -3.63 -9.06 5.28
CA THR A 56 -2.28 -8.50 5.31
C THR A 56 -2.25 -7.18 6.07
N PRO A 57 -2.54 -7.20 7.39
CA PRO A 57 -2.53 -5.98 8.20
C PRO A 57 -1.13 -5.37 8.21
N GLY A 58 -1.06 -4.04 8.23
CA GLY A 58 0.22 -3.33 8.27
C GLY A 58 0.10 -1.89 7.81
N HIS A 59 -0.28 -1.69 6.54
CA HIS A 59 -0.62 -0.37 6.02
C HIS A 59 -1.91 0.16 6.68
N THR A 60 -2.95 -0.67 6.68
CA THR A 60 -4.15 -0.52 7.52
C THR A 60 -4.43 -1.85 8.24
N PRO A 61 -5.23 -1.86 9.33
CA PRO A 61 -5.60 -3.08 10.05
C PRO A 61 -6.44 -4.06 9.21
N ASP A 62 -7.17 -3.56 8.22
CA ASP A 62 -8.10 -4.29 7.36
C ASP A 62 -7.55 -4.55 5.94
N SER A 63 -6.29 -4.21 5.69
CA SER A 63 -5.62 -4.44 4.41
C SER A 63 -5.67 -5.92 4.01
N ILE A 64 -5.98 -6.18 2.74
CA ILE A 64 -5.96 -7.52 2.14
C ILE A 64 -5.17 -7.53 0.83
N CYS A 65 -4.58 -8.68 0.52
CA CYS A 65 -4.14 -9.06 -0.81
C CYS A 65 -5.10 -10.08 -1.41
N LEU A 66 -5.14 -10.18 -2.74
CA LEU A 66 -5.92 -11.20 -3.46
C LEU A 66 -4.99 -12.06 -4.29
N TYR A 67 -5.06 -13.37 -4.09
CA TYR A 67 -4.23 -14.33 -4.80
C TYR A 67 -5.07 -15.17 -5.78
N ASP A 68 -4.66 -15.18 -7.04
CA ASP A 68 -5.20 -16.06 -8.06
C ASP A 68 -4.29 -17.28 -8.23
N GLU A 69 -4.71 -18.40 -7.64
CA GLU A 69 -3.99 -19.68 -7.71
C GLU A 69 -3.85 -20.21 -9.15
N ARG A 70 -4.78 -19.84 -10.04
CA ARG A 70 -4.83 -20.36 -11.41
C ARG A 70 -3.65 -19.89 -12.25
N ASP A 71 -3.39 -18.59 -12.25
CA ASP A 71 -2.31 -17.97 -13.04
C ASP A 71 -1.13 -17.52 -12.16
N GLY A 72 -1.21 -17.70 -10.83
CA GLY A 72 -0.20 -17.25 -9.87
C GLY A 72 -0.10 -15.73 -9.78
N LEU A 73 -1.21 -15.00 -9.90
CA LEU A 73 -1.21 -13.53 -9.79
C LEU A 73 -1.48 -13.12 -8.34
N LEU A 74 -0.64 -12.24 -7.80
CA LEU A 74 -0.83 -11.68 -6.46
C LEU A 74 -1.11 -10.18 -6.58
N PHE A 75 -2.35 -9.77 -6.31
CA PHE A 75 -2.76 -8.37 -6.21
C PHE A 75 -2.49 -7.89 -4.79
N THR A 76 -1.58 -6.94 -4.61
CA THR A 76 -1.04 -6.61 -3.28
C THR A 76 -1.66 -5.40 -2.62
N GLY A 77 -2.57 -4.69 -3.31
CA GLY A 77 -3.08 -3.40 -2.86
C GLY A 77 -1.91 -2.48 -2.46
N ASP A 78 -1.97 -1.98 -1.23
CA ASP A 78 -0.96 -1.10 -0.65
C ASP A 78 0.00 -1.83 0.30
N THR A 79 -0.04 -3.17 0.35
CA THR A 79 0.86 -3.99 1.18
C THR A 79 2.25 -4.17 0.54
N VAL A 80 2.35 -4.16 -0.79
CA VAL A 80 3.64 -4.26 -1.48
C VAL A 80 3.63 -3.29 -2.66
N LEU A 81 4.47 -2.26 -2.58
CA LEU A 81 4.52 -1.17 -3.55
C LEU A 81 5.94 -0.96 -4.11
N THR A 82 6.04 -0.67 -5.40
CA THR A 82 7.31 -0.40 -6.12
C THR A 82 7.77 1.05 -5.95
N GLY A 83 7.36 1.67 -4.85
CA GLY A 83 7.53 3.07 -4.51
C GLY A 83 7.55 3.22 -3.00
N ALA A 84 6.93 4.27 -2.47
CA ALA A 84 6.80 4.43 -1.03
C ALA A 84 5.75 3.46 -0.48
N ASN A 85 6.17 2.54 0.39
CA ASN A 85 5.30 1.74 1.22
C ASN A 85 4.95 2.60 2.45
N LEU A 86 3.67 2.87 2.66
CA LEU A 86 3.20 3.89 3.59
C LEU A 86 2.92 3.28 4.96
N ALA A 87 3.84 3.49 5.90
CA ALA A 87 3.72 3.03 7.29
C ALA A 87 3.76 4.19 8.30
N GLN A 88 3.54 5.43 7.83
CA GLN A 88 3.57 6.64 8.66
C GLN A 88 2.21 7.04 9.23
N PHE A 89 1.12 6.43 8.78
CA PHE A 89 -0.23 6.78 9.22
C PHE A 89 -0.55 6.17 10.58
N ASN A 90 -1.48 6.79 11.32
CA ASN A 90 -1.82 6.38 12.69
C ASN A 90 -2.36 4.93 12.79
N GLU A 91 -3.00 4.43 11.74
CA GLU A 91 -3.52 3.06 11.71
C GLU A 91 -2.49 2.02 11.25
N ALA A 92 -1.32 2.47 10.78
CA ALA A 92 -0.27 1.56 10.36
C ALA A 92 0.38 0.88 11.56
N ASN A 93 0.82 -0.36 11.37
CA ASN A 93 1.51 -1.14 12.38
C ASN A 93 2.70 -1.87 11.78
N LEU A 94 3.92 -1.46 12.13
CA LEU A 94 5.16 -1.98 11.54
C LEU A 94 5.36 -3.48 11.79
N ASP A 95 5.05 -3.98 12.98
CA ASP A 95 5.20 -5.41 13.31
C ASP A 95 4.26 -6.27 12.47
N ALA A 96 2.99 -5.86 12.36
CA ALA A 96 2.01 -6.52 11.52
C ALA A 96 2.41 -6.43 10.04
N TYR A 97 2.92 -5.27 9.61
CA TYR A 97 3.37 -5.05 8.24
C TYR A 97 4.53 -6.00 7.89
N ALA A 98 5.55 -6.10 8.74
CA ALA A 98 6.66 -7.02 8.56
C ALA A 98 6.21 -8.48 8.51
N ALA A 99 5.28 -8.90 9.39
CA ALA A 99 4.73 -10.24 9.37
C ALA A 99 3.92 -10.54 8.09
N SER A 100 3.13 -9.58 7.62
CA SER A 100 2.34 -9.68 6.39
C SER A 100 3.23 -9.80 5.16
N THR A 101 4.22 -8.94 5.01
CA THR A 101 5.14 -8.98 3.86
C THR A 101 6.00 -10.24 3.88
N ARG A 102 6.44 -10.72 5.06
CA ARG A 102 7.11 -12.02 5.20
C ARG A 102 6.22 -13.18 4.74
N ARG A 103 4.96 -13.22 5.16
CA ARG A 103 3.99 -14.24 4.70
C ARG A 103 3.84 -14.24 3.18
N LEU A 104 3.81 -13.08 2.55
CA LEU A 104 3.78 -12.96 1.09
C LEU A 104 5.12 -13.40 0.44
N ALA A 105 6.25 -13.09 1.05
CA ALA A 105 7.56 -13.54 0.57
C ALA A 105 7.69 -15.08 0.61
N ASP A 106 7.13 -15.74 1.63
CA ASP A 106 7.19 -17.20 1.76
C ASP A 106 6.39 -17.93 0.66
N MET A 107 5.38 -17.28 0.07
CA MET A 107 4.64 -17.82 -1.09
C MET A 107 5.25 -17.46 -2.44
N ALA A 108 6.40 -16.77 -2.50
CA ALA A 108 6.95 -16.27 -3.77
C ALA A 108 7.21 -17.39 -4.80
N GLY A 109 7.37 -18.64 -4.36
CA GLY A 109 7.48 -19.81 -5.24
C GLY A 109 6.18 -20.20 -5.96
N ASP A 110 5.02 -19.82 -5.42
CA ASP A 110 3.69 -20.08 -5.98
C ASP A 110 3.15 -18.88 -6.79
N VAL A 111 3.83 -17.74 -6.70
CA VAL A 111 3.48 -16.50 -7.42
C VAL A 111 4.25 -16.44 -8.72
N SER A 112 3.54 -16.21 -9.83
CA SER A 112 4.13 -15.93 -11.15
C SER A 112 4.33 -14.44 -11.37
N LEU A 113 3.43 -13.60 -10.85
CA LEU A 113 3.49 -12.15 -11.04
C LEU A 113 2.85 -11.40 -9.86
N VAL A 114 3.51 -10.34 -9.40
CA VAL A 114 2.99 -9.41 -8.39
C VAL A 114 2.38 -8.21 -9.10
N VAL A 115 1.18 -7.80 -8.68
CA VAL A 115 0.38 -6.71 -9.28
C VAL A 115 0.13 -5.64 -8.23
N PRO A 116 1.06 -4.68 -8.04
CA PRO A 116 0.91 -3.59 -7.07
C PRO A 116 -0.03 -2.50 -7.57
N HIS A 117 -0.60 -1.71 -6.65
CA HIS A 117 -1.66 -0.76 -7.00
C HIS A 117 -1.16 0.64 -7.41
N HIS A 118 0.04 1.05 -6.97
CA HIS A 118 0.55 2.41 -7.16
C HIS A 118 1.87 2.50 -7.93
N TYR A 119 2.30 3.74 -8.21
CA TYR A 119 3.61 4.11 -8.77
C TYR A 119 3.87 3.66 -10.22
N GLY A 120 2.81 3.40 -10.98
CA GLY A 120 2.86 3.24 -12.44
C GLY A 120 3.53 1.98 -12.96
N ARG A 121 4.09 1.13 -12.08
CA ARG A 121 4.54 -0.22 -12.43
C ARG A 121 3.40 -1.19 -12.15
N THR A 122 2.74 -1.63 -13.21
CA THR A 122 1.55 -2.49 -13.09
C THR A 122 1.87 -3.92 -12.69
N THR A 123 3.11 -4.38 -12.90
CA THR A 123 3.54 -5.75 -12.58
C THR A 123 5.02 -5.79 -12.19
N ILE A 124 5.40 -6.74 -11.32
CA ILE A 124 6.78 -6.99 -10.92
C ILE A 124 7.01 -8.47 -10.58
N ASP A 125 8.26 -8.92 -10.68
CA ASP A 125 8.64 -10.31 -10.44
C ASP A 125 8.48 -10.72 -8.95
N PRO A 126 8.23 -12.00 -8.65
CA PRO A 126 7.99 -12.48 -7.28
C PRO A 126 9.14 -12.28 -6.30
N ALA A 127 10.39 -12.16 -6.76
CA ALA A 127 11.52 -11.92 -5.87
C ALA A 127 11.41 -10.55 -5.15
N PHE A 128 10.59 -9.65 -5.70
CA PHE A 128 10.28 -8.37 -5.04
C PHE A 128 9.57 -8.53 -3.69
N LEU A 129 8.80 -9.61 -3.49
CA LEU A 129 8.14 -9.87 -2.21
C LEU A 129 9.17 -10.04 -1.09
N THR A 130 10.25 -10.79 -1.35
CA THR A 130 11.35 -10.98 -0.39
C THR A 130 12.08 -9.67 -0.11
N GLU A 131 12.34 -8.86 -1.14
CA GLU A 131 13.01 -7.57 -0.93
C GLU A 131 12.20 -6.63 -0.03
N VAL A 132 10.89 -6.53 -0.24
CA VAL A 132 10.01 -5.69 0.59
C VAL A 132 9.89 -6.25 2.00
N ALA A 133 9.79 -7.58 2.16
CA ALA A 133 9.76 -8.22 3.47
C ALA A 133 11.04 -7.94 4.28
N ASP A 134 12.21 -8.14 3.67
CA ASP A 134 13.50 -7.90 4.32
C ASP A 134 13.65 -6.42 4.72
N GLY A 135 13.17 -5.50 3.87
CA GLY A 135 13.17 -4.07 4.19
C GLY A 135 12.22 -3.73 5.34
N MET A 136 11.01 -4.27 5.34
CA MET A 136 10.02 -4.02 6.40
C MET A 136 10.48 -4.57 7.75
N GLU A 137 11.13 -5.75 7.76
CA GLU A 137 11.72 -6.32 8.97
C GLU A 137 12.86 -5.46 9.53
N GLN A 138 13.74 -4.94 8.66
CA GLN A 138 14.80 -4.01 9.09
C GLN A 138 14.22 -2.74 9.70
N VAL A 139 13.14 -2.19 9.13
CA VAL A 139 12.47 -1.00 9.67
C VAL A 139 11.80 -1.32 11.00
N ALA A 140 11.05 -2.41 11.11
CA ALA A 140 10.38 -2.83 12.34
C ALA A 140 11.36 -3.12 13.48
N ALA A 141 12.53 -3.70 13.16
CA ALA A 141 13.60 -3.95 14.12
C ALA A 141 14.39 -2.68 14.54
N GLY A 142 14.15 -1.53 13.88
CA GLY A 142 14.93 -0.31 14.11
C GLY A 142 16.37 -0.38 13.58
N GLU A 143 16.64 -1.28 12.63
CA GLU A 143 17.96 -1.52 12.04
C GLU A 143 18.15 -0.75 10.72
N ALA A 144 17.07 -0.28 10.11
CA ALA A 144 17.11 0.48 8.88
C ALA A 144 17.76 1.86 9.07
N THR A 145 18.54 2.29 8.07
CA THR A 145 19.01 3.68 7.99
C THR A 145 17.87 4.58 7.52
N LEU A 146 17.52 5.57 8.34
CA LEU A 146 16.45 6.51 8.07
C LEU A 146 16.99 7.87 7.64
N VAL A 147 16.31 8.51 6.70
CA VAL A 147 16.59 9.88 6.27
C VAL A 147 15.33 10.74 6.35
N PRO A 148 15.44 12.05 6.66
CA PRO A 148 14.30 12.96 6.57
C PRO A 148 13.73 12.99 5.14
N SER A 149 12.41 12.99 5.02
CA SER A 149 11.68 13.02 3.76
C SER A 149 10.32 13.72 3.91
N ILE A 150 9.56 13.80 2.83
CA ILE A 150 8.22 14.39 2.79
C ILE A 150 7.27 13.41 2.08
N ASP A 151 6.07 13.21 2.63
CA ASP A 151 5.05 12.35 2.03
C ASP A 151 4.21 13.08 0.96
N LEU A 152 3.24 12.38 0.38
CA LEU A 152 2.36 12.94 -0.67
C LEU A 152 1.44 14.07 -0.19
N PHE A 153 1.30 14.26 1.13
CA PHE A 153 0.48 15.29 1.75
C PHE A 153 1.33 16.46 2.26
N SER A 154 2.61 16.50 1.91
CA SER A 154 3.59 17.48 2.40
C SER A 154 3.91 17.37 3.90
N ASN A 155 3.62 16.23 4.53
CA ASN A 155 4.01 15.96 5.90
C ASN A 155 5.49 15.59 5.99
N GLN A 156 6.15 15.98 7.07
CA GLN A 156 7.51 15.52 7.36
C GLN A 156 7.47 14.08 7.89
N VAL A 157 8.31 13.22 7.31
CA VAL A 157 8.40 11.78 7.62
C VAL A 157 9.86 11.35 7.63
N LEU A 158 10.10 10.13 8.12
CA LEU A 158 11.37 9.44 7.90
C LEU A 158 11.21 8.40 6.80
N ALA A 159 12.25 8.21 5.99
CA ALA A 159 12.26 7.24 4.90
C ALA A 159 13.44 6.26 5.03
N ALA A 160 13.16 4.97 4.93
CA ALA A 160 14.15 3.94 4.61
C ALA A 160 14.18 3.74 3.08
N MET A 161 15.36 3.82 2.48
CA MET A 161 15.53 3.83 1.02
C MET A 161 16.17 2.53 0.53
N TYR A 162 15.51 1.85 -0.42
CA TYR A 162 15.99 0.64 -1.09
C TYR A 162 16.09 0.87 -2.60
N ASP A 163 16.64 -0.09 -3.35
CA ASP A 163 16.86 0.09 -4.79
C ASP A 163 15.55 0.28 -5.58
N ARG A 164 14.55 -0.54 -5.25
CA ARG A 164 13.28 -0.65 -5.97
C ARG A 164 12.08 -0.03 -5.25
N PHE A 165 12.21 0.34 -3.98
CA PHE A 165 11.13 0.86 -3.13
C PHE A 165 11.69 1.71 -1.98
N SER A 166 10.80 2.36 -1.24
CA SER A 166 11.09 2.97 0.06
C SER A 166 10.00 2.61 1.06
N ILE A 167 10.29 2.81 2.35
CA ILE A 167 9.30 2.69 3.43
C ILE A 167 9.26 4.04 4.14
N LEU A 168 8.08 4.65 4.22
CA LEU A 168 7.87 5.88 4.97
C LEU A 168 7.32 5.53 6.35
N ILE A 169 7.92 6.09 7.39
CA ILE A 169 7.46 5.93 8.77
C ILE A 169 7.25 7.31 9.41
N ALA A 170 6.43 7.34 10.46
CA ALA A 170 6.24 8.55 11.24
C ALA A 170 7.56 8.96 11.90
N ASP A 171 7.81 10.27 11.95
CA ASP A 171 8.88 10.81 12.78
C ASP A 171 8.37 10.85 14.24
N PRO A 172 8.98 10.11 15.17
CA PRO A 172 8.51 10.08 16.57
C PRO A 172 8.65 11.42 17.30
N ASP A 173 9.44 12.35 16.74
CA ASP A 173 9.60 13.70 17.28
C ASP A 173 8.52 14.69 16.78
N LEU A 174 7.60 14.24 15.92
CA LEU A 174 6.52 15.05 15.33
C LEU A 174 5.13 14.55 15.78
N GLU A 175 4.13 15.42 15.61
CA GLU A 175 2.73 15.07 15.85
C GLU A 175 2.23 14.03 14.83
N PRO A 176 1.25 13.17 15.19
CA PRO A 176 0.70 12.16 14.30
C PRO A 176 0.15 12.74 12.98
N LEU A 177 0.47 12.08 11.86
CA LEU A 177 0.38 12.69 10.53
C LEU A 177 -0.98 12.65 9.84
N LEU A 178 -1.99 11.98 10.40
CA LEU A 178 -3.39 12.00 9.97
C LEU A 178 -4.24 11.19 10.96
N GLU A 179 -5.31 11.79 11.48
CA GLU A 179 -6.40 11.05 12.10
C GLU A 179 -7.47 10.80 11.03
N PHE A 180 -7.69 9.54 10.65
CA PHE A 180 -8.92 9.18 9.94
C PHE A 180 -10.06 9.28 10.94
N THR A 181 -10.60 10.49 11.10
CA THR A 181 -11.83 10.67 11.86
C THR A 181 -12.95 10.03 11.07
N ASP A 182 -13.60 9.07 11.69
CA ASP A 182 -14.82 8.46 11.17
C ASP A 182 -15.79 9.60 10.81
N LYS A 183 -16.16 9.74 9.53
CA LYS A 183 -17.41 10.45 9.18
C LYS A 183 -18.60 9.56 9.56
N ALA A 184 -18.61 9.03 10.80
CA ALA A 184 -19.72 8.30 11.40
C ALA A 184 -20.82 9.30 11.79
N GLY A 185 -21.40 9.93 10.77
CA GLY A 185 -22.65 10.67 10.81
C GLY A 185 -23.79 9.96 10.07
N ALA A 186 -23.59 8.70 9.64
CA ALA A 186 -24.65 7.87 9.09
C ALA A 186 -25.16 6.94 10.21
N SER A 187 -26.28 7.31 10.81
CA SER A 187 -27.00 6.50 11.78
C SER A 187 -27.38 5.14 11.19
N ALA A 188 -27.26 4.10 12.01
CA ALA A 188 -27.73 2.73 11.80
C ALA A 188 -29.21 2.64 11.41
#